data_AF-A0A7I4CU44-F1
#
_entry.id   AF-A0A7I4CU44-F1
#
_cell.length_a   1.000
_cell.length_b   1.000
_cell.length_c   1.000
_cell.angle_alpha   90.00
_cell.angle_beta   90.00
_cell.angle_gamma   90.00
#
_symmetry.space_group_name_H-M   'P 1'
#
loop_
_entity.id
_entity.type
_entity.pdbx_description
1 polymer ?
#
loop_
_entity_poly.entity_id
_entity_poly.type
_entity_poly.pdbx_seq_one_letter_code
_entity_poly.pdbx_strand_id
1 'polypeptide(L)'
;MVGVDQAVGGDSGLHPVCMLLWAWVTTMTMLLSFSVCAWHRRRMQRMREAGDLAAAIRLSMNDNQQQIVVNIPPGAIPAPIVRIDSSRTQDARVSPAADVPSIKIIHELKDSLSIGSLFKMKRDWLARELSKGKDGSKGKPSPARHERRLLQIVVRRDHVFQDSYLQFASLSDDDLRNPLSIHFVGEVGRDDGGVTRDWYSVLAKEIFNPQYALFTHSAVDDYTFQINPNSGINPDHLDFFRFIGTIVGKALYDGCLFVAHFTRFVYKQILDEPVTYHDMASVDVQFYESLCWLLQNKLEGMDLGLTFSVDTDNFGSYEEIELKKNGKEIAVTEQNKREYVDLLTSWRLKESVEAQFGAFRSGLSRIVDPALLQHFDEAELEWLIGGLPTINAGDWRKNTVYKAGFSDSPDCHVIRWFWQLVESWDQEMRARLLQFVTGTSKVII
;
A
#
# COMPACT_ATOMS: atom_id res chain seq x y z
N MET A 1 -74.42 57.68 23.82
CA MET A 1 -72.98 58.00 23.92
C MET A 1 -72.24 56.70 23.70
N VAL A 2 -71.44 56.41 22.68
CA VAL A 2 -70.83 57.06 21.48
C VAL A 2 -70.62 55.84 20.54
N GLY A 3 -71.05 55.78 19.27
CA GLY A 3 -70.57 56.51 18.10
C GLY A 3 -69.39 55.77 17.42
N VAL A 4 -69.64 54.96 16.38
CA VAL A 4 -68.60 54.37 15.50
C VAL A 4 -69.11 54.42 14.05
N ASP A 5 -68.37 55.10 13.17
CA ASP A 5 -68.48 54.98 11.71
C ASP A 5 -67.10 55.20 11.03
N GLN A 6 -66.85 54.31 10.05
CA GLN A 6 -65.96 54.29 8.86
C GLN A 6 -64.72 55.22 8.68
N ALA A 7 -63.58 54.63 8.22
CA ALA A 7 -63.06 54.73 6.83
C ALA A 7 -61.57 54.28 6.62
N VAL A 8 -61.36 53.34 5.66
CA VAL A 8 -60.36 53.19 4.57
C VAL A 8 -58.84 53.48 4.73
N GLY A 9 -58.00 52.49 4.34
CA GLY A 9 -56.81 52.69 3.46
C GLY A 9 -55.43 52.21 3.96
N GLY A 10 -54.75 51.30 3.23
CA GLY A 10 -53.30 51.04 3.43
C GLY A 10 -52.73 49.74 2.82
N ASP A 11 -52.17 49.85 1.62
CA ASP A 11 -51.34 48.87 0.88
C ASP A 11 -50.10 48.38 1.66
N SER A 12 -49.75 47.09 1.51
CA SER A 12 -48.35 46.62 1.65
C SER A 12 -48.09 45.41 0.76
N GLY A 13 -47.70 45.72 -0.49
CA GLY A 13 -47.18 44.75 -1.45
C GLY A 13 -45.83 44.17 -1.01
N LEU A 14 -45.63 42.87 -1.28
CA LEU A 14 -44.31 42.24 -1.18
C LEU A 14 -43.33 42.97 -2.11
N HIS A 15 -42.21 43.39 -1.54
CA HIS A 15 -41.15 44.11 -2.25
C HIS A 15 -40.61 43.26 -3.42
N PRO A 16 -40.48 43.80 -4.65
CA PRO A 16 -40.08 43.05 -5.86
C PRO A 16 -38.70 42.38 -5.74
N VAL A 17 -37.83 42.89 -4.85
CA VAL A 17 -36.53 42.30 -4.52
C VAL A 17 -36.67 40.93 -3.83
N CYS A 18 -37.70 40.73 -3.01
CA CYS A 18 -37.94 39.44 -2.33
C CYS A 18 -38.43 38.36 -3.30
N MET A 19 -39.26 38.72 -4.29
CA MET A 19 -39.68 37.77 -5.33
C MET A 19 -38.52 37.39 -6.27
N LEU A 20 -37.64 38.34 -6.59
CA LEU A 20 -36.44 38.06 -7.38
C LEU A 20 -35.45 37.17 -6.62
N LEU A 21 -35.24 37.39 -5.32
CA LEU A 21 -34.41 36.53 -4.46
C LEU A 21 -35.00 35.11 -4.34
N TRP A 22 -36.32 34.99 -4.19
CA TRP A 22 -36.97 33.69 -4.11
C TRP A 22 -36.91 32.94 -5.45
N ALA A 23 -37.09 33.63 -6.57
CA ALA A 23 -36.90 33.09 -7.91
C ALA A 23 -35.44 32.68 -8.19
N TRP A 24 -34.45 33.45 -7.69
CA TRP A 24 -33.02 33.15 -7.82
C TRP A 24 -32.62 31.93 -6.97
N VAL A 25 -33.10 31.84 -5.73
CA VAL A 25 -32.82 30.71 -4.85
C VAL A 25 -33.46 29.44 -5.38
N THR A 26 -34.69 29.50 -5.91
CA THR A 26 -35.38 28.34 -6.51
C THR A 26 -34.75 27.92 -7.85
N THR A 27 -34.30 28.85 -8.69
CA THR A 27 -33.55 28.50 -9.91
C THR A 27 -32.15 27.97 -9.61
N MET A 28 -31.42 28.50 -8.62
CA MET A 28 -30.14 27.93 -8.18
C MET A 28 -30.30 26.54 -7.57
N THR A 29 -31.33 26.30 -6.75
CA THR A 29 -31.58 24.96 -6.18
C THR A 29 -32.04 23.96 -7.25
N MET A 30 -32.79 24.40 -8.26
CA MET A 30 -33.06 23.58 -9.44
C MET A 30 -31.80 23.31 -10.26
N LEU A 31 -30.97 24.31 -10.56
CA LEU A 31 -29.72 24.14 -11.32
C LEU A 31 -28.69 23.27 -10.58
N LEU A 32 -28.60 23.40 -9.26
CA LEU A 32 -27.80 22.51 -8.40
C LEU A 32 -28.40 21.11 -8.39
N SER A 33 -29.72 20.95 -8.31
CA SER A 33 -30.37 19.63 -8.39
C SER A 33 -30.23 18.99 -9.76
N PHE A 34 -30.27 19.75 -10.87
CA PHE A 34 -30.02 19.25 -12.22
C PHE A 34 -28.55 18.92 -12.45
N SER A 35 -27.62 19.71 -11.89
CA SER A 35 -26.17 19.45 -11.97
C SER A 35 -25.77 18.27 -11.10
N VAL A 36 -26.34 18.12 -9.91
CA VAL A 36 -26.18 16.96 -9.02
C VAL A 36 -26.87 15.74 -9.63
N CYS A 37 -28.06 15.85 -10.24
CA CYS A 37 -28.68 14.75 -10.98
C CYS A 37 -27.92 14.40 -12.25
N ALA A 38 -27.32 15.35 -12.96
CA ALA A 38 -26.50 15.09 -14.14
C ALA A 38 -25.15 14.46 -13.75
N TRP A 39 -24.54 14.91 -12.66
CA TRP A 39 -23.34 14.30 -12.08
C TRP A 39 -23.64 12.92 -11.52
N HIS A 40 -24.75 12.74 -10.81
CA HIS A 40 -25.18 11.45 -10.28
C HIS A 40 -25.60 10.49 -11.39
N ARG A 41 -26.26 10.96 -12.46
CA ARG A 41 -26.50 10.16 -13.68
C ARG A 41 -25.20 9.78 -14.38
N ARG A 42 -24.25 10.71 -14.58
CA ARG A 42 -22.93 10.41 -15.16
C ARG A 42 -22.10 9.48 -14.27
N ARG A 43 -22.20 9.61 -12.94
CA ARG A 43 -21.54 8.73 -11.96
C ARG A 43 -22.18 7.34 -11.96
N MET A 44 -23.51 7.25 -11.95
CA MET A 44 -24.24 5.99 -12.06
C MET A 44 -24.01 5.31 -13.41
N GLN A 45 -23.88 6.09 -14.48
CA GLN A 45 -23.54 5.59 -15.81
C GLN A 45 -22.10 5.09 -15.87
N ARG A 46 -21.13 5.81 -15.28
CA ARG A 46 -19.74 5.32 -15.12
C ARG A 46 -19.62 4.13 -14.16
N MET A 47 -20.43 4.05 -13.11
CA MET A 47 -20.45 2.90 -12.19
C MET A 47 -21.16 1.69 -12.80
N ARG A 48 -22.16 1.90 -13.68
CA ARG A 48 -22.71 0.85 -14.53
C ARG A 48 -21.71 0.42 -15.57
N GLU A 49 -21.04 1.33 -16.28
CA GLU A 49 -19.98 0.99 -17.24
C GLU A 49 -18.78 0.30 -16.58
N ALA A 50 -18.37 0.70 -15.37
CA ALA A 50 -17.33 0.03 -14.59
C ALA A 50 -17.80 -1.31 -13.99
N GLY A 51 -19.07 -1.40 -13.60
CA GLY A 51 -19.71 -2.64 -13.14
C GLY A 51 -19.92 -3.64 -14.27
N ASP A 52 -20.26 -3.17 -15.47
CA ASP A 52 -20.40 -3.93 -16.71
C ASP A 52 -19.02 -4.34 -17.25
N LEU A 53 -17.99 -3.50 -17.08
CA LEU A 53 -16.59 -3.87 -17.35
C LEU A 53 -16.09 -4.93 -16.36
N ALA A 54 -16.38 -4.77 -15.06
CA ALA A 54 -16.03 -5.75 -14.03
C ALA A 54 -16.82 -7.06 -14.18
N ALA A 55 -18.07 -7.00 -14.65
CA ALA A 55 -18.90 -8.16 -14.97
C ALA A 55 -18.45 -8.85 -16.27
N ALA A 56 -18.05 -8.09 -17.30
CA ALA A 56 -17.47 -8.61 -18.53
C ALA A 56 -16.11 -9.28 -18.28
N ILE A 57 -15.31 -8.75 -17.34
CA ILE A 57 -14.08 -9.38 -16.85
C ILE A 57 -14.40 -10.67 -16.05
N ARG A 58 -15.49 -10.67 -15.24
CA ARG A 58 -15.91 -11.85 -14.46
C ARG A 58 -16.53 -12.99 -15.29
N LEU A 59 -17.18 -12.71 -16.42
CA LEU A 59 -17.85 -13.71 -17.24
C LEU A 59 -16.92 -14.46 -18.20
N SER A 60 -15.63 -14.11 -18.26
CA SER A 60 -14.61 -14.76 -19.09
C SER A 60 -13.96 -16.00 -18.44
N MET A 61 -14.30 -16.34 -17.20
CA MET A 61 -13.69 -17.46 -16.47
C MET A 61 -14.60 -18.70 -16.49
N ASN A 62 -14.58 -19.42 -17.61
CA ASN A 62 -14.89 -20.85 -17.80
C ASN A 62 -14.74 -21.15 -19.30
N ASP A 63 -14.11 -22.20 -19.81
CA ASP A 63 -13.47 -23.39 -19.28
C ASP A 63 -12.22 -23.65 -20.13
N ASN A 64 -11.17 -24.21 -19.54
CA ASN A 64 -10.13 -25.02 -20.19
C ASN A 64 -8.93 -24.43 -20.95
N GLN A 65 -8.59 -23.13 -20.91
CA GLN A 65 -7.21 -22.69 -21.24
C GLN A 65 -6.76 -21.45 -20.47
N GLN A 66 -5.47 -21.38 -20.15
CA GLN A 66 -4.76 -20.20 -19.62
C GLN A 66 -5.02 -18.96 -20.50
N GLN A 67 -6.10 -18.21 -20.28
CA GLN A 67 -6.45 -17.03 -21.05
C GLN A 67 -7.19 -15.98 -20.20
N ILE A 68 -6.82 -14.72 -20.40
CA ILE A 68 -7.58 -13.53 -20.00
C ILE A 68 -8.22 -13.02 -21.30
N VAL A 69 -9.55 -13.06 -21.42
CA VAL A 69 -10.27 -12.48 -22.55
C VAL A 69 -10.94 -11.19 -22.10
N VAL A 70 -10.66 -10.08 -22.79
CA VAL A 70 -11.32 -8.78 -22.57
C VAL A 70 -12.21 -8.50 -23.78
N ASN A 71 -13.53 -8.56 -23.61
CA ASN A 71 -14.50 -8.18 -24.63
C ASN A 71 -15.08 -6.80 -24.32
N ILE A 72 -14.83 -5.81 -25.19
CA ILE A 72 -15.38 -4.45 -25.08
C ILE A 72 -16.46 -4.28 -26.16
N PRO A 73 -17.69 -3.85 -25.81
CA PRO A 73 -18.74 -3.63 -26.80
C PRO A 73 -18.42 -2.40 -27.69
N PRO A 74 -18.73 -2.46 -29.00
CA PRO A 74 -18.45 -1.37 -29.93
C PRO A 74 -19.41 -0.19 -29.70
N GLY A 75 -18.87 1.00 -29.36
CA GLY A 75 -19.68 2.23 -29.39
C GLY A 75 -19.25 3.43 -28.54
N ALA A 76 -18.29 3.32 -27.62
CA ALA A 76 -17.91 4.46 -26.76
C ALA A 76 -16.65 5.17 -27.26
N ILE A 77 -16.80 6.06 -28.24
CA ILE A 77 -15.78 7.07 -28.59
C ILE A 77 -16.41 8.45 -28.33
N PRO A 78 -15.68 9.34 -27.63
CA PRO A 78 -15.20 10.52 -28.32
C PRO A 78 -13.72 10.85 -28.01
N ALA A 79 -13.03 11.35 -29.03
CA ALA A 79 -11.78 12.11 -28.94
C ALA A 79 -11.91 13.35 -29.86
N PRO A 80 -11.00 14.35 -29.83
CA PRO A 80 -10.37 15.06 -28.69
C PRO A 80 -10.44 16.60 -28.89
N ILE A 81 -9.89 17.43 -27.97
CA ILE A 81 -9.20 18.71 -28.29
C ILE A 81 -8.30 19.14 -27.12
N VAL A 82 -7.09 19.56 -27.48
CA VAL A 82 -5.94 20.01 -26.68
C VAL A 82 -6.02 21.51 -26.35
N ARG A 83 -5.56 21.93 -25.16
CA ARG A 83 -4.76 23.17 -25.04
C ARG A 83 -3.61 22.97 -24.05
N ILE A 84 -2.41 23.00 -24.62
CA ILE A 84 -1.14 23.25 -23.94
C ILE A 84 -1.09 24.75 -23.67
N ASP A 85 -0.81 25.15 -22.43
CA ASP A 85 -0.34 26.51 -22.17
C ASP A 85 0.96 26.43 -21.36
N SER A 86 2.05 26.56 -22.10
CA SER A 86 3.42 26.66 -21.62
C SER A 86 3.73 28.13 -21.34
N SER A 87 3.43 28.63 -20.13
CA SER A 87 4.05 29.87 -19.62
C SER A 87 3.77 30.11 -18.13
N ARG A 88 4.70 29.67 -17.26
CA ARG A 88 5.14 30.35 -16.01
C ARG A 88 6.02 29.41 -15.18
N THR A 89 7.26 29.26 -15.59
CA THR A 89 8.35 28.90 -14.69
C THR A 89 9.12 30.19 -14.39
N GLN A 90 8.78 30.83 -13.28
CA GLN A 90 9.69 31.75 -12.61
C GLN A 90 10.17 31.07 -11.34
N ASP A 91 11.48 30.89 -11.28
CA ASP A 91 12.22 30.43 -10.13
C ASP A 91 11.86 31.24 -8.88
N ALA A 92 11.23 30.58 -7.92
CA ALA A 92 11.21 31.01 -6.53
C ALA A 92 11.85 29.91 -5.71
N ARG A 93 13.03 30.19 -5.15
CA ARG A 93 13.61 29.42 -4.03
C ARG A 93 12.62 29.51 -2.86
N VAL A 94 11.76 28.51 -2.72
CA VAL A 94 10.88 28.37 -1.55
C VAL A 94 11.58 27.48 -0.53
N SER A 95 11.79 28.01 0.68
CA SER A 95 12.32 27.28 1.83
C SER A 95 11.46 26.05 2.16
N PRO A 96 12.02 24.91 2.59
CA PRO A 96 11.33 23.61 2.54
C PRO A 96 10.29 23.36 3.65
N ALA A 97 9.92 24.36 4.44
CA ALA A 97 9.22 24.16 5.71
C ALA A 97 7.78 24.72 5.76
N ALA A 98 7.33 25.47 4.75
CA ALA A 98 5.97 25.99 4.70
C ALA A 98 5.22 25.37 3.50
N ASP A 99 3.97 24.96 3.71
CA ASP A 99 3.02 24.44 2.71
C ASP A 99 2.96 22.92 2.46
N VAL A 100 3.27 22.07 3.44
CA VAL A 100 2.79 20.67 3.39
C VAL A 100 1.34 20.62 3.90
N PRO A 101 0.35 20.14 3.11
CA PRO A 101 -1.05 20.10 3.55
C PRO A 101 -1.29 19.16 4.74
N SER A 102 -2.42 19.35 5.44
CA SER A 102 -2.85 18.39 6.45
C SER A 102 -3.37 17.11 5.80
N ILE A 103 -3.30 15.97 6.51
CA ILE A 103 -3.76 14.69 5.95
C ILE A 103 -5.24 14.71 5.55
N LYS A 104 -6.08 15.50 6.24
CA LYS A 104 -7.49 15.70 5.88
C LYS A 104 -7.64 16.32 4.49
N ILE A 105 -6.88 17.38 4.22
CA ILE A 105 -6.87 18.07 2.91
C ILE A 105 -6.36 17.12 1.83
N ILE A 106 -5.33 16.32 2.13
CA ILE A 106 -4.80 15.33 1.18
C ILE A 106 -5.88 14.31 0.80
N HIS A 107 -6.63 13.79 1.78
CA HIS A 107 -7.74 12.87 1.52
C HIS A 107 -8.88 13.51 0.73
N GLU A 108 -9.22 14.78 0.99
CA GLU A 108 -10.23 15.52 0.22
C GLU A 108 -9.82 15.73 -1.25
N LEU A 109 -8.52 15.88 -1.50
CA LEU A 109 -7.98 16.08 -2.85
C LEU A 109 -7.75 14.78 -3.63
N LYS A 110 -7.89 13.61 -2.99
CA LYS A 110 -7.59 12.29 -3.58
C LYS A 110 -8.26 12.07 -4.95
N ASP A 111 -9.51 12.52 -5.10
CA ASP A 111 -10.29 12.32 -6.32
C ASP A 111 -9.98 13.35 -7.43
N SER A 112 -9.19 14.38 -7.12
CA SER A 112 -8.89 15.52 -8.01
C SER A 112 -7.45 15.60 -8.49
N LEU A 113 -6.56 14.82 -7.88
CA LEU A 113 -5.12 14.82 -8.16
C LEU A 113 -4.74 13.62 -9.02
N SER A 114 -3.63 13.75 -9.76
CA SER A 114 -2.96 12.56 -10.27
C SER A 114 -2.48 11.72 -9.08
N ILE A 115 -2.53 10.40 -9.24
CA ILE A 115 -2.11 9.46 -8.20
C ILE A 115 -0.65 9.76 -7.76
N GLY A 116 0.25 10.03 -8.72
CA GLY A 116 1.62 10.54 -8.52
C GLY A 116 1.78 11.70 -7.54
N SER A 117 0.82 12.64 -7.56
CA SER A 117 0.86 13.82 -6.69
C SER A 117 0.45 13.47 -5.27
N LEU A 118 -0.42 12.47 -5.09
CA LEU A 118 -0.97 12.07 -3.81
C LEU A 118 0.07 11.38 -2.93
N PHE A 119 0.80 10.37 -3.43
CA PHE A 119 1.81 9.67 -2.65
C PHE A 119 2.91 10.62 -2.18
N LYS A 120 3.39 11.49 -3.08
CA LYS A 120 4.39 12.51 -2.74
C LYS A 120 3.90 13.40 -1.58
N MET A 121 2.65 13.88 -1.65
CA MET A 121 2.06 14.68 -0.57
C MET A 121 1.95 13.92 0.75
N LYS A 122 1.53 12.65 0.72
CA LYS A 122 1.47 11.80 1.93
C LYS A 122 2.87 11.58 2.53
N ARG A 123 3.87 11.29 1.69
CA ARG A 123 5.27 11.10 2.12
C ARG A 123 5.82 12.38 2.76
N ASP A 124 5.64 13.51 2.11
CA ASP A 124 6.12 14.81 2.61
C ASP A 124 5.38 15.19 3.92
N TRP A 125 4.09 14.83 4.04
CA TRP A 125 3.30 14.93 5.28
C TRP A 125 3.88 14.06 6.40
N LEU A 126 4.17 12.77 6.13
CA LEU A 126 4.73 11.86 7.12
C LEU A 126 6.08 12.37 7.63
N ALA A 127 6.97 12.79 6.71
CA ALA A 127 8.27 13.35 7.07
C ALA A 127 8.16 14.55 8.02
N ARG A 128 7.13 15.40 7.83
CA ARG A 128 6.81 16.51 8.73
C ARG A 128 6.29 16.04 10.08
N GLU A 129 5.40 15.06 10.13
CA GLU A 129 4.88 14.56 11.42
C GLU A 129 6.00 13.89 12.24
N LEU A 130 6.88 13.12 11.60
CA LEU A 130 8.04 12.52 12.25
C LEU A 130 9.07 13.58 12.71
N SER A 131 9.16 14.72 12.03
CA SER A 131 10.05 15.81 12.45
C SER A 131 9.53 16.60 13.66
N LYS A 132 8.21 16.65 13.91
CA LYS A 132 7.67 17.26 15.14
C LYS A 132 8.19 16.58 16.40
N GLY A 133 8.42 15.27 16.34
CA GLY A 133 9.08 14.51 17.41
C GLY A 133 10.54 14.90 17.64
N LYS A 134 11.23 15.46 16.62
CA LYS A 134 12.64 15.94 16.74
C LYS A 134 12.77 17.20 17.60
N ASP A 135 11.70 17.98 17.73
CA ASP A 135 11.68 19.28 18.41
C ASP A 135 10.90 19.27 19.75
N GLY A 136 10.49 18.08 20.20
CA GLY A 136 9.54 17.85 21.30
C GLY A 136 10.04 18.12 22.73
N SER A 137 11.32 18.46 22.94
CA SER A 137 11.79 18.94 24.25
C SER A 137 11.44 20.42 24.45
N LYS A 138 10.15 20.78 24.43
CA LYS A 138 9.64 22.10 24.84
C LYS A 138 9.50 22.21 26.36
N GLY A 139 10.56 21.86 27.09
CA GLY A 139 10.81 22.40 28.43
C GLY A 139 11.61 23.71 28.29
N LYS A 140 11.50 24.62 29.27
CA LYS A 140 12.23 25.91 29.34
C LYS A 140 13.66 25.78 28.77
N PRO A 141 14.19 26.81 28.06
CA PRO A 141 15.55 26.77 27.54
C PRO A 141 16.53 26.65 28.70
N SER A 142 16.98 25.43 28.96
CA SER A 142 18.18 25.17 29.73
C SER A 142 19.36 25.63 28.86
N PRO A 143 20.37 26.32 29.42
CA PRO A 143 21.49 26.85 28.64
C PRO A 143 22.37 25.77 27.97
N ALA A 144 22.11 24.49 28.24
CA ALA A 144 22.66 23.37 27.49
C ALA A 144 21.72 23.00 26.32
N ARG A 145 21.83 23.74 25.21
CA ARG A 145 21.40 23.27 23.89
C ARG A 145 22.03 21.90 23.68
N HIS A 146 21.26 20.81 23.82
CA HIS A 146 21.74 19.48 23.50
C HIS A 146 22.07 19.48 22.00
N GLU A 147 23.35 19.62 21.66
CA GLU A 147 23.84 19.17 20.36
C GLU A 147 23.35 17.73 20.20
N ARG A 148 22.55 17.46 19.16
CA ARG A 148 22.10 16.09 18.89
C ARG A 148 23.36 15.25 18.72
N ARG A 149 23.61 14.37 19.68
CA ARG A 149 24.77 13.48 19.67
C ARG A 149 24.58 12.53 18.50
N LEU A 150 25.49 12.55 17.54
CA LEU A 150 25.47 11.59 16.44
C LEU A 150 25.54 10.17 17.02
N LEU A 151 24.64 9.31 16.58
CA LEU A 151 24.65 7.90 16.91
C LEU A 151 25.68 7.21 16.03
N GLN A 152 26.86 7.02 16.61
CA GLN A 152 28.01 6.41 15.95
C GLN A 152 27.82 4.89 15.91
N ILE A 153 27.81 4.32 14.71
CA ILE A 153 27.68 2.87 14.50
C ILE A 153 28.90 2.40 13.70
N VAL A 154 29.67 1.47 14.27
CA VAL A 154 30.91 0.97 13.68
C VAL A 154 30.72 -0.49 13.29
N VAL A 155 30.81 -0.82 12.01
CA VAL A 155 30.44 -2.14 11.49
C VAL A 155 31.49 -2.68 10.53
N ARG A 156 31.67 -3.99 10.50
CA ARG A 156 32.42 -4.67 9.42
C ARG A 156 31.46 -5.01 8.30
N ARG A 157 31.85 -4.76 7.04
CA ARG A 157 30.98 -5.01 5.88
C ARG A 157 30.47 -6.45 5.82
N ASP A 158 31.36 -7.41 6.07
CA ASP A 158 31.04 -8.85 6.04
C ASP A 158 30.24 -9.34 7.26
N HIS A 159 30.04 -8.50 8.28
CA HIS A 159 29.30 -8.84 9.51
C HIS A 159 28.27 -7.75 9.84
N VAL A 160 27.78 -7.04 8.82
CA VAL A 160 26.99 -5.81 9.02
C VAL A 160 25.73 -6.09 9.82
N PHE A 161 25.10 -7.25 9.65
CA PHE A 161 23.89 -7.62 10.38
C PHE A 161 24.16 -7.77 11.87
N GLN A 162 25.12 -8.62 12.25
CA GLN A 162 25.47 -8.89 13.65
C GLN A 162 26.02 -7.65 14.35
N ASP A 163 26.95 -6.94 13.71
CA ASP A 163 27.58 -5.75 14.31
C ASP A 163 26.54 -4.64 14.53
N SER A 164 25.58 -4.48 13.60
CA SER A 164 24.47 -3.54 13.75
C SER A 164 23.49 -3.97 14.84
N TYR A 165 23.09 -5.25 14.86
CA TYR A 165 22.19 -5.81 15.87
C TYR A 165 22.71 -5.56 17.29
N LEU A 166 23.98 -5.91 17.54
CA LEU A 166 24.60 -5.76 18.87
C LEU A 166 24.64 -4.30 19.33
N GLN A 167 24.91 -3.36 18.42
CA GLN A 167 24.96 -1.93 18.75
C GLN A 167 23.57 -1.33 18.96
N PHE A 168 22.56 -1.79 18.22
CA PHE A 168 21.18 -1.32 18.37
C PHE A 168 20.45 -1.93 19.58
N ALA A 169 20.86 -3.12 20.03
CA ALA A 169 20.21 -3.83 21.14
C ALA A 169 20.18 -3.02 22.44
N SER A 170 21.20 -2.18 22.70
CA SER A 170 21.31 -1.38 23.92
C SER A 170 20.76 0.05 23.80
N LEU A 171 20.27 0.46 22.64
CA LEU A 171 19.84 1.85 22.42
C LEU A 171 18.46 2.11 23.01
N SER A 172 18.30 3.26 23.65
CA SER A 172 16.99 3.76 24.07
C SER A 172 16.20 4.31 22.87
N ASP A 173 14.89 4.48 23.04
CA ASP A 173 14.04 5.05 21.99
C ASP A 173 14.40 6.51 21.66
N ASP A 174 14.96 7.25 22.63
CA ASP A 174 15.48 8.60 22.40
C ASP A 174 16.81 8.57 21.64
N ASP A 175 17.67 7.58 21.89
CA ASP A 175 18.91 7.42 21.13
C ASP A 175 18.64 7.14 19.65
N LEU A 176 17.62 6.32 19.35
CA LEU A 176 17.21 5.99 17.99
C LEU A 176 16.73 7.20 17.18
N ARG A 177 16.30 8.28 17.84
CA ARG A 177 15.90 9.53 17.19
C ARG A 177 17.09 10.41 16.79
N ASN A 178 18.30 10.08 17.25
CA ASN A 178 19.49 10.80 16.85
C ASN A 178 19.91 10.46 15.41
N PRO A 179 20.54 11.39 14.67
CA PRO A 179 21.09 11.10 13.35
C PRO A 179 22.17 10.03 13.42
N LEU A 180 22.16 9.10 12.46
CA LEU A 180 23.19 8.07 12.34
C LEU A 180 24.48 8.65 11.77
N SER A 181 25.59 8.02 12.14
CA SER A 181 26.90 8.23 11.52
C SER A 181 27.59 6.88 11.44
N ILE A 182 27.64 6.32 10.24
CA ILE A 182 28.11 4.95 10.00
C ILE A 182 29.60 4.94 9.65
N HIS A 183 30.34 4.01 10.24
CA HIS A 183 31.76 3.79 9.97
C HIS A 183 32.01 2.32 9.63
N PHE A 184 32.41 2.05 8.39
CA PHE A 184 32.88 0.72 8.01
C PHE A 184 34.33 0.53 8.42
N VAL A 185 34.61 -0.53 9.19
CA VAL A 185 35.95 -0.84 9.69
C VAL A 185 36.90 -1.08 8.51
N GLY A 186 37.99 -0.34 8.46
CA GLY A 186 39.00 -0.45 7.40
C GLY A 186 38.70 0.33 6.12
N GLU A 187 37.56 1.03 6.05
CA GLU A 187 37.19 1.86 4.90
C GLU A 187 37.38 3.35 5.21
N VAL A 188 37.82 4.13 4.21
CA VAL A 188 37.92 5.59 4.33
C VAL A 188 36.64 6.20 3.81
N GLY A 189 35.81 6.75 4.69
CA GLY A 189 34.59 7.47 4.33
C GLY A 189 34.24 8.51 5.38
N ARG A 190 34.01 9.76 4.93
CA ARG A 190 33.31 10.76 5.75
C ARG A 190 31.82 10.60 5.46
N ASP A 191 31.03 10.33 6.49
CA ASP A 191 29.59 10.14 6.32
C ASP A 191 28.86 11.47 6.19
N ASP A 192 28.81 12.00 4.97
CA ASP A 192 27.90 13.10 4.57
C ASP A 192 26.52 12.55 4.13
N GLY A 193 26.16 11.33 4.57
CA GLY A 193 24.93 10.61 4.25
C GLY A 193 25.08 9.50 3.21
N GLY A 194 26.18 9.47 2.46
CA GLY A 194 26.46 8.42 1.47
C GLY A 194 26.74 7.06 2.12
N VAL A 195 27.51 7.05 3.22
CA VAL A 195 27.87 5.82 3.94
C VAL A 195 26.66 5.25 4.67
N THR A 196 25.84 6.12 5.27
CA THR A 196 24.55 5.71 5.86
C THR A 196 23.62 5.03 4.85
N ARG A 197 23.50 5.57 3.62
CA ARG A 197 22.67 4.94 2.57
C ARG A 197 23.23 3.59 2.11
N ASP A 198 24.55 3.48 2.00
CA ASP A 198 25.19 2.20 1.69
C ASP A 198 24.92 1.17 2.79
N TRP A 199 25.05 1.55 4.06
CA TRP A 199 24.75 0.68 5.19
C TRP A 199 23.32 0.14 5.19
N TYR A 200 22.31 0.99 5.00
CA TYR A 200 20.93 0.51 4.83
C TYR A 200 20.79 -0.47 3.66
N SER A 201 21.49 -0.21 2.56
CA SER A 201 21.43 -1.05 1.36
C SER A 201 22.08 -2.42 1.56
N VAL A 202 23.23 -2.48 2.23
CA VAL A 202 23.91 -3.75 2.55
C VAL A 202 23.11 -4.52 3.61
N LEU A 203 22.65 -3.83 4.66
CA LEU A 203 21.86 -4.45 5.72
C LEU A 203 20.55 -5.04 5.17
N ALA A 204 19.85 -4.33 4.28
CA ALA A 204 18.62 -4.83 3.64
C ALA A 204 18.82 -6.12 2.83
N LYS A 205 20.03 -6.38 2.32
CA LYS A 205 20.35 -7.66 1.68
C LYS A 205 20.62 -8.75 2.71
N GLU A 206 21.36 -8.42 3.76
CA GLU A 206 21.73 -9.39 4.80
C GLU A 206 20.53 -9.91 5.60
N ILE A 207 19.46 -9.12 5.80
CA ILE A 207 18.28 -9.62 6.53
C ILE A 207 17.64 -10.85 5.84
N PHE A 208 17.83 -10.99 4.53
CA PHE A 208 17.30 -12.09 3.72
C PHE A 208 18.30 -13.24 3.54
N ASN A 209 19.47 -13.17 4.18
CA ASN A 209 20.44 -14.26 4.14
C ASN A 209 19.79 -15.54 4.72
N PRO A 210 19.69 -16.64 3.94
CA PRO A 210 19.06 -17.88 4.40
C PRO A 210 19.69 -18.48 5.66
N GLN A 211 20.94 -18.14 5.97
CA GLN A 211 21.65 -18.61 7.17
C GLN A 211 20.99 -18.14 8.47
N TYR A 212 20.29 -17.00 8.47
CA TYR A 212 19.57 -16.54 9.66
C TYR A 212 18.20 -17.20 9.83
N ALA A 213 17.71 -17.90 8.80
CA ALA A 213 16.41 -18.57 8.74
C ALA A 213 15.20 -17.65 9.06
N LEU A 214 15.35 -16.33 8.90
CA LEU A 214 14.30 -15.34 9.23
C LEU A 214 13.24 -15.25 8.15
N PHE A 215 13.65 -15.19 6.89
CA PHE A 215 12.74 -15.06 5.76
C PHE A 215 12.95 -16.20 4.76
N THR A 216 11.92 -16.48 3.97
CA THR A 216 11.97 -17.38 2.82
C THR A 216 11.45 -16.67 1.58
N HIS A 217 11.79 -17.19 0.39
CA HIS A 217 11.23 -16.69 -0.85
C HIS A 217 9.72 -16.92 -0.90
N SER A 218 9.01 -16.02 -1.58
CA SER A 218 7.65 -16.29 -2.04
C SER A 218 7.68 -17.41 -3.09
N ALA A 219 6.64 -18.24 -3.18
CA ALA A 219 6.55 -19.24 -4.25
C ALA A 219 6.17 -18.62 -5.60
N VAL A 220 5.79 -17.34 -5.62
CA VAL A 220 5.31 -16.62 -6.81
C VAL A 220 6.45 -16.00 -7.61
N ASP A 221 7.46 -15.48 -6.93
CA ASP A 221 8.64 -14.89 -7.54
C ASP A 221 9.90 -15.13 -6.68
N ASP A 222 11.06 -15.28 -7.34
CA ASP A 222 12.34 -15.51 -6.66
C ASP A 222 12.91 -14.23 -6.02
N TYR A 223 12.14 -13.14 -5.93
CA TYR A 223 12.65 -11.80 -5.60
C TYR A 223 11.99 -11.16 -4.37
N THR A 224 10.84 -11.66 -3.94
CA THR A 224 10.12 -11.22 -2.74
C THR A 224 10.26 -12.24 -1.62
N PHE A 225 10.21 -11.72 -0.39
CA PHE A 225 10.46 -12.48 0.81
C PHE A 225 9.29 -12.40 1.79
N GLN A 226 9.02 -13.52 2.44
CA GLN A 226 8.03 -13.66 3.50
C GLN A 226 8.68 -14.15 4.78
N ILE A 227 8.03 -13.94 5.91
CA ILE A 227 8.52 -14.42 7.21
C ILE A 227 8.53 -15.95 7.18
N ASN A 228 9.62 -16.55 7.62
CA ASN A 228 9.71 -17.99 7.79
C ASN A 228 8.93 -18.41 9.05
N PRO A 229 7.86 -19.20 8.94
CA PRO A 229 7.15 -19.75 10.11
C PRO A 229 8.09 -20.58 11.00
N ASN A 230 9.07 -21.25 10.38
CA ASN A 230 10.04 -22.11 11.05
C ASN A 230 11.30 -21.35 11.53
N SER A 231 11.25 -20.01 11.61
CA SER A 231 12.36 -19.18 12.09
C SER A 231 12.78 -19.48 13.54
N GLY A 232 11.91 -20.13 14.32
CA GLY A 232 12.21 -20.57 15.69
C GLY A 232 13.37 -21.57 15.82
N ILE A 233 13.87 -22.13 14.71
CA ILE A 233 15.15 -22.87 14.70
C ILE A 233 16.32 -22.02 15.22
N ASN A 234 16.23 -20.70 15.02
CA ASN A 234 17.14 -19.74 15.61
C ASN A 234 16.53 -19.20 16.93
N PRO A 235 17.14 -19.45 18.10
CA PRO A 235 16.60 -19.03 19.38
C PRO A 235 16.47 -17.50 19.51
N ASP A 236 17.29 -16.74 18.78
CA ASP A 236 17.30 -15.27 18.83
C ASP A 236 16.37 -14.64 17.77
N HIS A 237 15.58 -15.44 17.03
CA HIS A 237 14.82 -14.96 15.87
C HIS A 237 13.86 -13.80 16.20
N LEU A 238 13.18 -13.83 17.36
CA LEU A 238 12.28 -12.75 17.76
C LEU A 238 13.02 -11.43 18.00
N ASP A 239 14.21 -11.49 18.59
CA ASP A 239 15.02 -10.30 18.80
C ASP A 239 15.57 -9.75 17.47
N PHE A 240 15.89 -10.62 16.52
CA PHE A 240 16.23 -10.22 15.16
C PHE A 240 15.06 -9.57 14.44
N PHE A 241 13.84 -10.12 14.52
CA PHE A 241 12.65 -9.46 13.97
C PHE A 241 12.40 -8.10 14.60
N ARG A 242 12.55 -7.97 15.92
CA ARG A 242 12.44 -6.68 16.61
C ARG A 242 13.49 -5.69 16.11
N PHE A 243 14.73 -6.13 15.94
CA PHE A 243 15.79 -5.30 15.37
C PHE A 243 15.47 -4.85 13.94
N ILE A 244 15.03 -5.76 13.07
CA ILE A 244 14.65 -5.42 11.68
C ILE A 244 13.51 -4.41 11.67
N GLY A 245 12.48 -4.60 12.51
CA GLY A 245 11.40 -3.64 12.68
C GLY A 245 11.91 -2.26 13.11
N THR A 246 12.84 -2.21 14.08
CA THR A 246 13.50 -0.97 14.50
C THR A 246 14.27 -0.31 13.36
N ILE A 247 14.99 -1.07 12.53
CA ILE A 247 15.73 -0.55 11.37
C ILE A 247 14.79 0.02 10.32
N VAL A 248 13.68 -0.66 10.02
CA VAL A 248 12.65 -0.13 9.09
C VAL A 248 12.07 1.18 9.63
N GLY A 249 11.72 1.23 10.91
CA GLY A 249 11.24 2.47 11.55
C GLY A 249 12.28 3.59 11.52
N LYS A 250 13.56 3.23 11.71
CA LYS A 250 14.68 4.18 11.68
C LYS A 250 14.90 4.74 10.28
N ALA A 251 14.84 3.90 9.25
CA ALA A 251 14.95 4.32 7.85
C ALA A 251 13.84 5.31 7.49
N LEU A 252 12.59 5.02 7.85
CA LEU A 252 11.45 5.92 7.66
C LEU A 252 11.66 7.27 8.34
N TYR A 253 12.14 7.26 9.58
CA TYR A 253 12.38 8.46 10.39
C TYR A 253 13.53 9.33 9.89
N ASP A 254 14.57 8.69 9.32
CA ASP A 254 15.71 9.37 8.71
C ASP A 254 15.43 9.83 7.27
N GLY A 255 14.34 9.37 6.66
CA GLY A 255 14.04 9.59 5.25
C GLY A 255 15.04 8.86 4.33
N CYS A 256 15.55 7.72 4.79
CA CYS A 256 16.43 6.84 4.03
C CYS A 256 15.64 5.65 3.48
N LEU A 257 16.07 5.14 2.32
CA LEU A 257 15.47 3.94 1.75
C LEU A 257 16.10 2.71 2.37
N PHE A 258 15.26 1.74 2.72
CA PHE A 258 15.64 0.41 3.13
C PHE A 258 15.09 -0.56 2.09
N VAL A 259 15.93 -0.98 1.15
CA VAL A 259 15.51 -1.72 -0.06
C VAL A 259 15.25 -3.19 0.29
N ALA A 260 14.27 -3.42 1.16
CA ALA A 260 13.78 -4.72 1.55
C ALA A 260 12.52 -5.07 0.75
N HIS A 261 12.54 -6.24 0.11
CA HIS A 261 11.49 -6.68 -0.81
C HIS A 261 10.60 -7.71 -0.13
N PHE A 262 9.68 -7.23 0.71
CA PHE A 262 8.71 -8.12 1.33
C PHE A 262 7.56 -8.44 0.35
N THR A 263 6.85 -9.54 0.58
CA THR A 263 5.58 -9.79 -0.11
C THR A 263 4.56 -8.71 0.27
N ARG A 264 3.59 -8.46 -0.63
CA ARG A 264 2.47 -7.53 -0.39
C ARG A 264 1.78 -7.78 0.95
N PHE A 265 1.65 -9.05 1.32
CA PHE A 265 1.07 -9.48 2.57
C PHE A 265 1.76 -8.88 3.81
N VAL A 266 3.10 -8.81 3.83
CA VAL A 266 3.83 -8.24 4.97
C VAL A 266 3.47 -6.76 5.16
N TYR A 267 3.34 -5.99 4.08
CA TYR A 267 2.91 -4.59 4.16
C TYR A 267 1.48 -4.45 4.68
N LYS A 268 0.55 -5.33 4.24
CA LYS A 268 -0.81 -5.39 4.80
C LYS A 268 -0.80 -5.68 6.30
N GLN A 269 0.07 -6.57 6.77
CA GLN A 269 0.21 -6.86 8.21
C GLN A 269 0.73 -5.64 9.00
N ILE A 270 1.63 -4.83 8.41
CA ILE A 270 2.11 -3.58 9.05
C ILE A 270 0.96 -2.59 9.21
N LEU A 271 0.10 -2.51 8.20
CA LEU A 271 -1.09 -1.67 8.18
C LEU A 271 -2.28 -2.27 8.95
N ASP A 272 -2.14 -3.47 9.53
CA ASP A 272 -3.23 -4.18 10.21
C ASP A 272 -4.49 -4.34 9.34
N GLU A 273 -4.29 -4.47 8.02
CA GLU A 273 -5.38 -4.64 7.06
C GLU A 273 -5.97 -6.06 7.07
N PRO A 274 -7.27 -6.20 6.75
CA PRO A 274 -7.89 -7.52 6.66
C PRO A 274 -7.26 -8.36 5.55
N VAL A 275 -7.03 -9.63 5.89
CA VAL A 275 -6.47 -10.64 5.00
C VAL A 275 -7.60 -11.45 4.38
N THR A 276 -7.45 -11.79 3.11
CA THR A 276 -8.40 -12.61 2.37
C THR A 276 -7.66 -13.72 1.65
N TYR A 277 -8.37 -14.78 1.25
CA TYR A 277 -7.77 -15.88 0.48
C TYR A 277 -7.15 -15.42 -0.85
N HIS A 278 -7.55 -14.25 -1.39
CA HIS A 278 -6.91 -13.66 -2.57
C HIS A 278 -5.46 -13.23 -2.32
N ASP A 279 -5.11 -12.89 -1.08
CA ASP A 279 -3.73 -12.50 -0.74
C ASP A 279 -2.76 -13.70 -0.88
N MET A 280 -3.29 -14.93 -0.79
CA MET A 280 -2.54 -16.15 -1.02
C MET A 280 -1.94 -16.24 -2.43
N ALA A 281 -2.57 -15.59 -3.42
CA ALA A 281 -2.05 -15.57 -4.79
C ALA A 281 -0.66 -14.90 -4.91
N SER A 282 -0.28 -14.07 -3.92
CA SER A 282 1.05 -13.42 -3.85
C SER A 282 2.08 -14.21 -3.05
N VAL A 283 1.66 -15.31 -2.43
CA VAL A 283 2.47 -16.17 -1.56
C VAL A 283 2.67 -17.55 -2.16
N ASP A 284 1.57 -18.19 -2.58
CA ASP A 284 1.52 -19.51 -3.20
C ASP A 284 0.34 -19.60 -4.18
N VAL A 285 0.63 -19.53 -5.48
CA VAL A 285 -0.37 -19.58 -6.55
C VAL A 285 -1.09 -20.94 -6.58
N GLN A 286 -0.37 -22.05 -6.37
CA GLN A 286 -0.98 -23.38 -6.45
C GLN A 286 -1.94 -23.62 -5.29
N PHE A 287 -1.57 -23.18 -4.09
CA PHE A 287 -2.44 -23.23 -2.94
C PHE A 287 -3.65 -22.30 -3.11
N TYR A 288 -3.46 -21.09 -3.64
CA TYR A 288 -4.55 -20.18 -3.96
C TYR A 288 -5.56 -20.79 -4.96
N GLU A 289 -5.09 -21.44 -6.02
CA GLU A 289 -5.94 -22.15 -6.99
C GLU A 289 -6.75 -23.27 -6.32
N SER A 290 -6.14 -24.00 -5.39
CA SER A 290 -6.82 -25.04 -4.61
C SER A 290 -7.94 -24.47 -3.73
N LEU A 291 -7.72 -23.32 -3.09
CA LEU A 291 -8.76 -22.62 -2.32
C LEU A 291 -9.89 -22.12 -3.23
N CYS A 292 -9.55 -21.57 -4.40
CA CYS A 292 -10.53 -21.15 -5.40
C CYS A 292 -11.39 -22.33 -5.86
N TRP A 293 -10.76 -23.46 -6.16
CA TRP A 293 -11.43 -24.69 -6.57
C TRP A 293 -12.40 -25.16 -5.49
N LEU A 294 -11.98 -25.19 -4.22
CA LEU A 294 -12.84 -25.59 -3.10
C LEU A 294 -14.08 -24.69 -2.98
N LEU A 295 -13.93 -23.39 -3.19
CA LEU A 295 -15.05 -22.45 -3.13
C LEU A 295 -16.01 -22.57 -4.32
N GLN A 296 -15.48 -22.81 -5.52
CA GLN A 296 -16.25 -22.84 -6.77
C GLN A 296 -16.98 -24.16 -7.01
N ASN A 297 -16.48 -25.26 -6.47
CA ASN A 297 -17.03 -26.59 -6.69
C ASN A 297 -17.95 -27.03 -5.55
N LYS A 298 -19.01 -27.79 -5.89
CA LYS A 298 -19.89 -28.41 -4.89
C LYS A 298 -19.21 -29.61 -4.28
N LEU A 299 -19.18 -29.68 -2.95
CA LEU A 299 -18.52 -30.79 -2.22
C LEU A 299 -19.42 -32.02 -2.01
N GLU A 300 -20.70 -31.93 -2.37
CA GLU A 300 -21.66 -33.02 -2.22
C GLU A 300 -21.22 -34.28 -2.98
N GLY A 301 -21.08 -35.40 -2.25
CA GLY A 301 -20.66 -36.68 -2.82
C GLY A 301 -19.15 -36.80 -3.07
N MET A 302 -18.35 -35.81 -2.68
CA MET A 302 -16.88 -35.89 -2.70
C MET A 302 -16.36 -36.25 -1.31
N ASP A 303 -15.45 -37.23 -1.24
CA ASP A 303 -14.71 -37.54 -0.02
C ASP A 303 -13.31 -36.93 -0.13
N LEU A 304 -13.17 -35.69 0.35
CA LEU A 304 -11.88 -34.97 0.31
C LEU A 304 -11.03 -35.22 1.56
N GLY A 305 -11.56 -35.90 2.59
CA GLY A 305 -10.86 -36.10 3.86
C GLY A 305 -10.48 -34.81 4.61
N LEU A 306 -11.06 -33.66 4.25
CA LEU A 306 -10.74 -32.37 4.86
C LEU A 306 -11.47 -32.19 6.19
N THR A 307 -10.72 -31.78 7.22
CA THR A 307 -11.23 -31.36 8.52
C THR A 307 -10.78 -29.92 8.81
N PHE A 308 -11.27 -29.30 9.88
CA PHE A 308 -10.82 -27.97 10.31
C PHE A 308 -9.47 -28.04 11.03
N SER A 309 -8.48 -28.65 10.38
CA SER A 309 -7.11 -28.79 10.85
C SER A 309 -6.13 -28.61 9.69
N VAL A 310 -4.86 -28.40 10.02
CA VAL A 310 -3.78 -28.25 9.05
C VAL A 310 -2.53 -28.95 9.55
N ASP A 311 -1.90 -29.73 8.68
CA ASP A 311 -0.60 -30.33 8.94
C ASP A 311 0.52 -29.32 8.66
N THR A 312 1.45 -29.26 9.59
CA THR A 312 2.62 -28.39 9.54
C THR A 312 3.88 -29.21 9.64
N ASP A 313 4.81 -28.98 8.71
CA ASP A 313 6.14 -29.58 8.75
C ASP A 313 7.10 -28.62 9.47
N ASN A 314 7.55 -29.05 10.64
CA ASN A 314 8.58 -28.37 11.41
C ASN A 314 9.83 -29.27 11.44
N PHE A 315 10.68 -29.17 10.42
CA PHE A 315 11.93 -29.92 10.27
C PHE A 315 11.77 -31.45 10.35
N GLY A 316 10.73 -31.98 9.72
CA GLY A 316 10.43 -33.42 9.66
C GLY A 316 9.54 -33.93 10.79
N SER A 317 9.18 -33.08 11.76
CA SER A 317 8.08 -33.37 12.69
C SER A 317 6.78 -32.78 12.15
N TYR A 318 5.77 -33.63 11.96
CA TYR A 318 4.44 -33.21 11.58
C TYR A 318 3.61 -32.87 12.81
N GLU A 319 3.11 -31.64 12.86
CA GLU A 319 2.16 -31.20 13.86
C GLU A 319 0.84 -30.83 13.19
N GLU A 320 -0.25 -31.46 13.63
CA GLU A 320 -1.60 -31.21 13.15
C GLU A 320 -2.29 -30.18 14.07
N ILE A 321 -2.48 -28.98 13.54
CA ILE A 321 -3.02 -27.81 14.25
C ILE A 321 -4.52 -27.68 13.95
N GLU A 322 -5.34 -27.53 15.00
CA GLU A 322 -6.77 -27.26 14.81
C GLU A 322 -7.01 -25.78 14.48
N LEU A 323 -7.73 -25.52 13.38
CA LEU A 323 -8.09 -24.16 12.95
C LEU A 323 -9.21 -23.55 13.81
N LYS A 324 -9.97 -24.40 14.50
CA LYS A 324 -10.97 -24.02 15.50
C LYS A 324 -11.12 -25.14 16.53
N LYS A 325 -11.79 -24.86 17.63
CA LYS A 325 -12.02 -25.83 18.71
C LYS A 325 -12.66 -27.12 18.17
N ASN A 326 -12.05 -28.27 18.47
CA ASN A 326 -12.45 -29.60 18.00
C ASN A 326 -12.37 -29.72 16.47
N GLY A 327 -11.47 -28.98 15.83
CA GLY A 327 -11.40 -28.87 14.37
C GLY A 327 -11.15 -30.20 13.67
N LYS A 328 -10.43 -31.13 14.31
CA LYS A 328 -10.14 -32.47 13.78
C LYS A 328 -11.39 -33.33 13.59
N GLU A 329 -12.42 -33.11 14.40
CA GLU A 329 -13.68 -33.86 14.34
C GLU A 329 -14.69 -33.24 13.39
N ILE A 330 -14.42 -32.02 12.90
CA ILE A 330 -15.36 -31.25 12.06
C ILE A 330 -14.93 -31.40 10.61
N ALA A 331 -15.69 -32.20 9.85
CA ALA A 331 -15.50 -32.33 8.41
C ALA A 331 -15.87 -31.03 7.66
N VAL A 332 -15.14 -30.76 6.58
CA VAL A 332 -15.47 -29.67 5.66
C VAL A 332 -16.64 -30.09 4.77
N THR A 333 -17.71 -29.30 4.79
CA THR A 333 -18.96 -29.50 4.04
C THR A 333 -19.27 -28.29 3.17
N GLU A 334 -20.25 -28.42 2.28
CA GLU A 334 -20.68 -27.32 1.42
C GLU A 334 -21.08 -26.05 2.22
N GLN A 335 -21.67 -26.23 3.40
CA GLN A 335 -22.17 -25.13 4.24
C GLN A 335 -21.04 -24.40 4.99
N ASN A 336 -19.93 -25.09 5.29
CA ASN A 336 -18.86 -24.57 6.13
C ASN A 336 -17.53 -24.34 5.37
N LYS A 337 -17.44 -24.72 4.09
CA LYS A 337 -16.21 -24.57 3.29
C LYS A 337 -15.68 -23.15 3.22
N ARG A 338 -16.56 -22.14 3.29
CA ARG A 338 -16.14 -20.74 3.32
C ARG A 338 -15.41 -20.39 4.62
N GLU A 339 -15.96 -20.81 5.75
CA GLU A 339 -15.34 -20.66 7.07
C GLU A 339 -13.98 -21.38 7.11
N TYR A 340 -13.91 -22.60 6.57
CA TYR A 340 -12.67 -23.36 6.47
C TYR A 340 -11.60 -22.59 5.69
N VAL A 341 -11.92 -22.06 4.51
CA VAL A 341 -10.98 -21.28 3.69
C VAL A 341 -10.52 -20.02 4.41
N ASP A 342 -11.43 -19.31 5.07
CA ASP A 342 -11.10 -18.07 5.77
C ASP A 342 -10.17 -18.36 6.98
N LEU A 343 -10.44 -19.40 7.76
CA LEU A 343 -9.59 -19.82 8.90
C LEU A 343 -8.23 -20.37 8.43
N LEU A 344 -8.20 -21.22 7.41
CA LEU A 344 -6.96 -21.77 6.87
C LEU A 344 -6.06 -20.67 6.30
N THR A 345 -6.66 -19.68 5.64
CA THR A 345 -5.93 -18.50 5.12
C THR A 345 -5.40 -17.66 6.28
N SER A 346 -6.23 -17.37 7.29
CA SER A 346 -5.84 -16.62 8.49
C SER A 346 -4.65 -17.29 9.17
N TRP A 347 -4.72 -18.61 9.36
CA TRP A 347 -3.65 -19.36 9.99
C TRP A 347 -2.36 -19.33 9.17
N ARG A 348 -2.43 -19.66 7.87
CA ARG A 348 -1.26 -19.72 6.98
C ARG A 348 -0.52 -18.40 6.90
N LEU A 349 -1.25 -17.30 6.75
CA LEU A 349 -0.66 -15.99 6.50
C LEU A 349 -0.34 -15.24 7.79
N LYS A 350 -1.22 -15.28 8.80
CA LYS A 350 -1.11 -14.44 10.00
C LYS A 350 -0.66 -15.24 11.22
N GLU A 351 -1.45 -16.22 11.65
CA GLU A 351 -1.28 -16.85 12.97
C GLU A 351 0.03 -17.64 13.05
N SER A 352 0.45 -18.28 11.96
CA SER A 352 1.71 -19.05 11.86
C SER A 352 2.98 -18.23 12.09
N VAL A 353 2.89 -16.89 11.96
CA VAL A 353 4.01 -15.95 12.06
C VAL A 353 3.75 -14.81 13.06
N GLU A 354 2.70 -14.91 13.89
CA GLU A 354 2.25 -13.81 14.76
C GLU A 354 3.32 -13.39 15.78
N ALA A 355 4.10 -14.34 16.31
CA ALA A 355 5.17 -14.02 17.27
C ALA A 355 6.29 -13.21 16.62
N GLN A 356 6.72 -13.63 15.43
CA GLN A 356 7.73 -12.98 14.61
C GLN A 356 7.26 -11.58 14.20
N PHE A 357 6.04 -11.49 13.69
CA PHE A 357 5.47 -10.23 13.24
C PHE A 357 5.19 -9.27 14.39
N GLY A 358 4.74 -9.79 15.54
CA GLY A 358 4.59 -9.02 16.78
C GLY A 358 5.92 -8.41 17.25
N ALA A 359 7.02 -9.16 17.17
CA ALA A 359 8.35 -8.64 17.48
C ALA A 359 8.77 -7.54 16.48
N PHE A 360 8.59 -7.76 15.18
CA PHE A 360 8.82 -6.75 14.14
C PHE A 360 8.01 -5.47 14.40
N ARG A 361 6.71 -5.59 14.63
CA ARG A 361 5.79 -4.48 14.90
C ARG A 361 6.21 -3.72 16.16
N SER A 362 6.61 -4.44 17.21
CA SER A 362 7.15 -3.84 18.44
C SER A 362 8.40 -3.01 18.15
N GLY A 363 9.34 -3.53 17.34
CA GLY A 363 10.54 -2.83 16.93
C GLY A 363 10.27 -1.56 16.12
N LEU A 364 9.35 -1.64 15.16
CA LEU A 364 8.91 -0.52 14.30
C LEU A 364 8.30 0.62 15.14
N SER A 365 7.45 0.25 16.10
CA SER A 365 6.68 1.18 16.93
C SER A 365 7.53 1.99 17.90
N ARG A 366 8.81 1.62 18.11
CA ARG A 366 9.76 2.40 18.93
C ARG A 366 10.05 3.78 18.35
N ILE A 367 9.99 3.90 17.03
CA ILE A 367 10.40 5.11 16.29
C ILE A 367 9.22 5.76 15.57
N VAL A 368 8.37 4.95 14.93
CA VAL A 368 7.26 5.41 14.11
C VAL A 368 5.95 4.96 14.74
N ASP A 369 5.05 5.90 15.01
CA ASP A 369 3.69 5.58 15.43
C ASP A 369 2.94 4.86 14.29
N PRO A 370 2.47 3.60 14.48
CA PRO A 370 1.73 2.87 13.47
C PRO A 370 0.51 3.61 12.92
N ALA A 371 -0.12 4.49 13.72
CA ALA A 371 -1.27 5.28 13.28
C ALA A 371 -0.94 6.24 12.13
N LEU A 372 0.32 6.69 12.01
CA LEU A 372 0.75 7.53 10.89
C LEU A 372 0.85 6.74 9.57
N LEU A 373 1.14 5.44 9.66
CA LEU A 373 1.27 4.55 8.51
C LEU A 373 -0.10 4.16 7.91
N GLN A 374 -1.17 4.22 8.70
CA GLN A 374 -2.55 3.90 8.28
C GLN A 374 -3.11 4.82 7.17
N HIS A 375 -2.38 5.86 6.77
CA HIS A 375 -2.76 6.72 5.66
C HIS A 375 -2.21 6.27 4.31
N PHE A 376 -1.37 5.24 4.32
CA PHE A 376 -0.79 4.61 3.14
C PHE A 376 -1.50 3.28 2.87
N ASP A 377 -1.67 2.95 1.60
CA ASP A 377 -1.98 1.58 1.20
C ASP A 377 -0.70 0.72 1.18
N GLU A 378 -0.85 -0.59 1.00
CA GLU A 378 0.26 -1.55 1.03
C GLU A 378 1.31 -1.29 -0.07
N ALA A 379 0.89 -0.74 -1.20
CA ALA A 379 1.77 -0.35 -2.30
C ALA A 379 2.58 0.90 -1.98
N GLU A 380 1.91 1.92 -1.45
CA GLU A 380 2.54 3.15 -1.03
C GLU A 380 3.53 2.88 0.13
N LEU A 381 3.21 1.96 1.04
CA LEU A 381 4.12 1.56 2.11
C LEU A 381 5.37 0.84 1.57
N GLU A 382 5.23 -0.03 0.56
CA GLU A 382 6.35 -0.64 -0.15
C GLU A 382 7.30 0.45 -0.70
N TRP A 383 6.76 1.46 -1.40
CA TRP A 383 7.59 2.53 -1.97
C TRP A 383 8.15 3.48 -0.92
N LEU A 384 7.44 3.68 0.19
CA LEU A 384 7.91 4.50 1.28
C LEU A 384 9.17 3.90 1.92
N ILE A 385 9.23 2.57 2.00
CA ILE A 385 10.36 1.83 2.57
C ILE A 385 11.46 1.62 1.52
N GLY A 386 11.12 1.01 0.38
CA GLY A 386 12.08 0.57 -0.64
C GLY A 386 12.38 1.60 -1.75
N GLY A 387 11.58 2.65 -1.85
CA GLY A 387 11.66 3.66 -2.91
C GLY A 387 10.72 3.38 -4.08
N LEU A 388 10.32 4.43 -4.78
CA LEU A 388 9.53 4.31 -6.00
C LEU A 388 10.44 3.86 -7.17
N PRO A 389 10.11 2.76 -7.86
CA PRO A 389 10.90 2.27 -8.99
C PRO A 389 10.84 3.25 -10.17
N THR A 390 11.91 3.29 -10.96
CA THR A 390 11.89 3.98 -12.26
C THR A 390 11.64 2.94 -13.36
N ILE A 391 10.43 2.95 -13.90
CA ILE A 391 9.96 2.03 -14.94
C ILE A 391 10.11 2.68 -16.31
N ASN A 392 10.84 1.99 -17.19
CA ASN A 392 10.95 2.34 -18.59
C ASN A 392 9.83 1.65 -19.39
N ALA A 393 8.80 2.41 -19.76
CA ALA A 393 7.67 1.90 -20.52
C ALA A 393 8.06 1.32 -21.89
N GLY A 394 9.09 1.88 -22.54
CA GLY A 394 9.57 1.38 -23.82
C GLY A 394 10.23 0.00 -23.70
N ASP A 395 11.03 -0.20 -22.66
CA ASP A 395 11.62 -1.50 -22.37
C ASP A 395 10.55 -2.53 -21.96
N TRP A 396 9.59 -2.13 -21.12
CA TRP A 396 8.47 -3.00 -20.74
C TRP A 396 7.66 -3.45 -21.97
N ARG A 397 7.33 -2.51 -22.87
CA ARG A 397 6.62 -2.82 -24.12
C ARG A 397 7.37 -3.81 -24.99
N LYS A 398 8.69 -3.60 -25.15
CA LYS A 398 9.56 -4.46 -25.96
C LYS A 398 9.60 -5.90 -25.44
N ASN A 399 9.52 -6.08 -24.13
CA ASN A 399 9.58 -7.39 -23.48
C ASN A 399 8.18 -7.98 -23.18
N THR A 400 7.10 -7.38 -23.69
CA THR A 400 5.74 -7.89 -23.49
C THR A 400 5.37 -8.93 -24.56
N VAL A 401 4.94 -10.12 -24.12
CA VAL A 401 4.43 -11.17 -24.98
C VAL A 401 2.90 -11.11 -25.04
N TYR A 402 2.35 -10.98 -26.24
CA TYR A 402 0.91 -10.94 -26.48
C TYR A 402 0.35 -12.33 -26.80
N LYS A 403 -0.87 -12.61 -26.32
CA LYS A 403 -1.59 -13.88 -26.52
C LYS A 403 -3.01 -13.60 -27.04
N ALA A 404 -3.76 -14.65 -27.37
CA ALA A 404 -5.18 -14.57 -27.76
C ALA A 404 -5.47 -13.62 -28.95
N GLY A 405 -4.56 -13.56 -29.92
CA GLY A 405 -4.72 -12.74 -31.13
C GLY A 405 -4.34 -11.27 -30.98
N PHE A 406 -3.95 -10.82 -29.79
CA PHE A 406 -3.36 -9.50 -29.60
C PHE A 406 -1.92 -9.46 -30.14
N SER A 407 -1.49 -8.30 -30.63
CA SER A 407 -0.13 -8.07 -31.10
C SER A 407 0.22 -6.58 -30.99
N ASP A 408 1.52 -6.26 -30.92
CA ASP A 408 1.99 -4.88 -31.05
C ASP A 408 2.05 -4.48 -32.54
N SER A 409 0.88 -4.47 -33.18
CA SER A 409 0.70 -4.09 -34.57
C SER A 409 -0.14 -2.82 -34.70
N PRO A 410 0.00 -2.05 -35.80
CA PRO A 410 -0.84 -0.87 -36.05
C PRO A 410 -2.35 -1.17 -36.04
N ASP A 411 -2.71 -2.39 -36.42
CA ASP A 411 -4.10 -2.86 -36.55
C ASP A 411 -4.71 -3.25 -35.20
N CYS A 412 -3.88 -3.52 -34.18
CA CYS A 412 -4.34 -3.87 -32.84
C CYS A 412 -4.53 -2.60 -31.99
N HIS A 413 -5.65 -1.91 -32.18
CA HIS A 413 -5.91 -0.64 -31.51
C HIS A 413 -5.89 -0.71 -29.98
N VAL A 414 -6.34 -1.82 -29.39
CA VAL A 414 -6.36 -2.01 -27.92
C VAL A 414 -4.96 -1.98 -27.33
N ILE A 415 -4.00 -2.71 -27.92
CA ILE A 415 -2.61 -2.74 -27.48
C ILE A 415 -1.95 -1.37 -27.66
N ARG A 416 -2.23 -0.71 -28.78
CA ARG A 416 -1.72 0.64 -29.02
C ARG A 416 -2.22 1.64 -27.97
N TRP A 417 -3.52 1.62 -27.65
CA TRP A 417 -4.10 2.50 -26.63
C TRP A 417 -3.56 2.20 -25.24
N PHE A 418 -3.38 0.92 -24.90
CA PHE A 418 -2.76 0.51 -23.65
C PHE A 418 -1.37 1.15 -23.50
N TRP A 419 -0.48 1.00 -24.49
CA TRP A 419 0.86 1.57 -24.40
C TRP A 419 0.89 3.10 -24.47
N GLN A 420 0.04 3.73 -25.27
CA GLN A 420 -0.11 5.19 -25.26
C GLN A 420 -0.47 5.70 -23.86
N LEU A 421 -1.35 4.98 -23.15
CA LEU A 421 -1.74 5.31 -21.80
C LEU A 421 -0.58 5.10 -20.81
N VAL A 422 0.09 3.94 -20.85
CA VAL A 422 1.23 3.63 -19.96
C VAL A 422 2.42 4.57 -20.19
N GLU A 423 2.71 4.93 -21.44
CA GLU A 423 3.74 5.91 -21.80
C GLU A 423 3.39 7.32 -21.32
N SER A 424 2.10 7.67 -21.27
CA SER A 424 1.64 8.98 -20.74
C SER A 424 1.66 9.08 -19.22
N TRP A 425 1.69 7.95 -18.51
CA TRP A 425 1.63 7.89 -17.05
C TRP A 425 2.93 8.29 -16.36
N ASP A 426 2.79 8.80 -15.13
CA ASP A 426 3.90 9.00 -14.22
C ASP A 426 4.43 7.68 -13.65
N GLN A 427 5.56 7.74 -12.94
CA GLN A 427 6.21 6.53 -12.39
C GLN A 427 5.34 5.82 -11.35
N GLU A 428 4.50 6.54 -10.61
CA GLU A 428 3.62 5.93 -9.63
C GLU A 428 2.52 5.11 -10.29
N MET A 429 1.82 5.66 -11.28
CA MET A 429 0.80 4.92 -12.02
C MET A 429 1.38 3.70 -12.74
N ARG A 430 2.60 3.83 -13.29
CA ARG A 430 3.33 2.68 -13.86
C ARG A 430 3.66 1.64 -12.80
N ALA A 431 4.11 2.04 -11.61
CA ALA A 431 4.43 1.15 -10.50
C ALA A 431 3.19 0.41 -9.98
N ARG A 432 2.05 1.09 -9.87
CA ARG A 432 0.76 0.46 -9.51
C ARG A 432 0.32 -0.55 -10.55
N LEU A 433 0.44 -0.22 -11.84
CA LEU A 433 0.09 -1.17 -12.88
C LEU A 433 1.02 -2.39 -12.83
N LEU A 434 2.33 -2.17 -12.65
CA LEU A 434 3.29 -3.25 -12.56
C LEU A 434 2.96 -4.17 -11.38
N GLN A 435 2.79 -3.60 -10.18
CA GLN A 435 2.43 -4.35 -8.97
C GLN A 435 1.05 -5.03 -9.08
N PHE A 436 0.08 -4.43 -9.77
CA PHE A 436 -1.21 -5.04 -10.05
C PHE A 436 -1.07 -6.31 -10.90
N VAL A 437 -0.17 -6.29 -11.88
CA VAL A 437 0.04 -7.41 -12.82
C VAL A 437 0.97 -8.47 -12.24
N THR A 438 2.00 -8.08 -11.49
CA THR A 438 3.09 -8.99 -11.07
C THR A 438 3.11 -9.26 -9.56
N GLY A 439 2.36 -8.52 -8.75
CA GLY A 439 2.44 -8.58 -7.29
C GLY A 439 3.58 -7.74 -6.67
N THR A 440 4.47 -7.16 -7.47
CA THR A 440 5.60 -6.32 -7.00
C THR A 440 5.81 -5.10 -7.89
N SER A 441 6.21 -3.96 -7.31
CA SER A 441 6.57 -2.78 -8.10
C SER A 441 8.00 -2.84 -8.67
N LYS A 442 8.80 -3.84 -8.30
CA LYS A 442 10.20 -3.92 -8.69
C LYS A 442 10.41 -4.29 -10.16
N VAL A 443 11.39 -3.64 -10.78
CA VAL A 443 11.96 -4.05 -12.07
C VAL A 443 13.27 -4.80 -11.80
N ILE A 444 13.42 -5.98 -12.38
CA ILE A 444 14.64 -6.80 -12.28
C ILE A 444 15.75 -6.07 -13.06
N ILE A 445 16.94 -5.94 -12.46
CA ILE A 445 18.10 -5.25 -13.02
C ILE A 445 18.82 -6.13 -14.04
#